data_AF-A0A838EU55-F1
#
_entry.id   AF-A0A838EU55-F1
#
_cell.length_a   1.000
_cell.length_b   1.000
_cell.length_c   1.000
_cell.angle_alpha   90.00
_cell.angle_beta   90.00
_cell.angle_gamma   90.00
#
_symmetry.space_group_name_H-M   'P 1'
#
loop_
_entity.id
_entity.type
_entity.pdbx_description
1 polymer ?
#
loop_
_entity_poly.entity_id
_entity_poly.type
_entity_poly.pdbx_seq_one_letter_code
_entity_poly.pdbx_strand_id
1 'polypeptide(L)'
;MIKIVLLLFLLQSAMAAPQSLEVWFISAHKKAEVQQLINERPYVLKALTAELKCEVMGDFCFDPQFGLYKKDDMSFDVDTTKAVNEKTPSIPAATSIDRNMIDCDPKNYFDIFCGKARKEAQANFKMDLWIDTSSSMREMDFSDKDGSCFRKSMMKRLDESCPFNKNVNVMMYDTSIKQAGSMDALCINQGLNDSKRLIDWIERSDAKKLVVITDIHEFTVEFADYIESKNGKIRGDKEPLVAAKLLDMVDDLAKSCR
;
A
#
# COMPACT_ATOMS: atom_id res chain seq x y z
N MET A 1 28.33 25.52 34.53
CA MET A 1 28.68 24.39 33.62
C MET A 1 27.54 23.40 33.42
N ILE A 2 26.86 22.90 34.47
CA ILE A 2 25.75 21.93 34.35
C ILE A 2 24.59 22.41 33.44
N LYS A 3 24.26 23.71 33.45
CA LYS A 3 23.20 24.29 32.60
C LYS A 3 23.51 24.28 31.08
N ILE A 4 24.80 24.28 30.69
CA ILE A 4 25.20 24.25 29.27
C ILE A 4 25.14 22.81 28.74
N VAL A 5 25.48 21.82 29.56
CA VAL A 5 25.42 20.40 29.21
C VAL A 5 23.97 19.94 28.99
N LEU A 6 23.01 20.45 29.78
CA LEU A 6 21.59 20.13 29.62
C LEU A 6 20.98 20.71 28.32
N LEU A 7 21.48 21.87 27.87
CA LEU A 7 21.02 22.50 26.62
C LEU A 7 21.51 21.75 25.37
N LEU A 8 22.69 21.13 25.45
CA LEU A 8 23.27 20.30 24.37
C LEU A 8 22.53 18.97 24.17
N PHE A 9 21.91 18.41 25.23
CA PHE A 9 21.11 17.18 25.11
C PHE A 9 19.73 17.40 24.49
N LEU A 10 19.13 18.59 24.64
CA LEU A 10 17.84 18.92 24.02
C LEU A 10 17.93 19.20 22.52
N LEU A 11 19.13 19.44 21.98
CA LEU A 11 19.37 19.63 20.55
C LEU A 11 19.56 18.32 19.78
N GLN A 12 19.69 17.18 20.46
CA GLN A 12 19.91 15.88 19.82
C GLN A 12 18.63 15.09 19.54
N SER A 13 17.47 15.56 20.00
CA SER A 13 16.17 14.92 19.74
C SER A 13 15.51 15.34 18.42
N ALA A 14 16.16 16.20 17.64
CA ALA A 14 15.73 16.52 16.29
C ALA A 14 16.56 15.68 15.31
N MET A 15 15.85 14.90 14.49
CA MET A 15 16.24 14.35 13.18
C MET A 15 16.11 12.82 13.09
N ALA A 16 14.91 12.30 13.37
CA ALA A 16 14.51 10.97 12.90
C ALA A 16 13.82 11.04 11.51
N ALA A 17 14.22 12.00 10.68
CA ALA A 17 13.67 12.18 9.34
C ALA A 17 14.78 11.97 8.28
N PRO A 18 14.44 11.46 7.10
CA PRO A 18 15.45 11.15 6.10
C PRO A 18 16.12 12.40 5.56
N GLN A 19 17.42 12.33 5.28
CA GLN A 19 18.18 13.49 4.78
C GLN A 19 17.80 13.84 3.33
N SER A 20 17.39 12.84 2.55
CA SER A 20 16.89 12.99 1.19
C SER A 20 15.65 12.12 1.01
N LEU A 21 14.54 12.76 0.60
CA LEU A 21 13.28 12.10 0.30
C LEU A 21 12.99 12.20 -1.20
N GLU A 22 12.65 11.08 -1.82
CA GLU A 22 12.21 11.03 -3.21
C GLU A 22 10.97 10.13 -3.31
N VAL A 23 9.88 10.63 -3.90
CA VAL A 23 8.61 9.89 -4.02
C VAL A 23 8.23 9.77 -5.48
N TRP A 24 7.97 8.53 -5.91
CA TRP A 24 7.63 8.16 -7.28
C TRP A 24 6.20 7.68 -7.34
N PHE A 25 5.35 8.46 -8.00
CA PHE A 25 3.94 8.17 -8.22
C PHE A 25 3.76 7.45 -9.56
N ILE A 26 3.41 6.17 -9.51
CA ILE A 26 3.16 5.34 -10.68
C ILE A 26 1.72 5.54 -11.15
N SER A 27 1.56 5.73 -12.45
CA SER A 27 0.31 5.97 -13.12
C SER A 27 -0.04 4.83 -14.08
N ALA A 28 -1.33 4.59 -14.26
CA ALA A 28 -1.83 3.57 -15.17
C ALA A 28 -1.43 3.88 -16.61
N HIS A 29 -1.23 2.83 -17.41
CA HIS A 29 -1.04 3.00 -18.85
C HIS A 29 -2.31 3.57 -19.48
N LYS A 30 -2.23 4.71 -20.18
CA LYS A 30 -3.35 5.34 -20.93
C LYS A 30 -4.14 4.39 -21.86
N LYS A 31 -3.59 3.22 -22.21
CA LYS A 31 -4.28 2.21 -23.02
C LYS A 31 -5.29 1.37 -22.23
N ALA A 32 -5.17 1.27 -20.91
CA ALA A 32 -6.07 0.49 -20.07
C ALA A 32 -7.46 1.13 -19.96
N GLU A 33 -7.55 2.47 -19.98
CA GLU A 33 -8.81 3.21 -19.80
C GLU A 33 -9.79 2.99 -20.98
N VAL A 34 -9.27 2.95 -22.22
CA VAL A 34 -10.08 2.63 -23.41
C VAL A 34 -10.46 1.14 -23.43
N GLN A 35 -9.58 0.26 -22.95
CA GLN A 35 -9.85 -1.18 -22.89
C GLN A 35 -10.84 -1.55 -21.78
N GLN A 36 -10.86 -0.84 -20.65
CA GLN A 36 -11.85 -0.97 -19.56
C GLN A 36 -13.24 -0.61 -20.07
N LEU A 37 -13.40 0.53 -20.76
CA LEU A 37 -14.67 0.91 -21.38
C LEU A 37 -15.18 -0.10 -22.44
N ILE A 38 -14.27 -0.83 -23.07
CA ILE A 38 -14.61 -1.89 -24.05
C ILE A 38 -14.92 -3.22 -23.35
N ASN A 39 -14.21 -3.57 -22.27
CA ASN A 39 -14.35 -4.83 -21.53
C ASN A 39 -15.45 -4.80 -20.46
N GLU A 40 -15.95 -3.63 -20.04
CA GLU A 40 -17.11 -3.51 -19.15
C GLU A 40 -18.44 -3.71 -19.89
N ARG A 41 -18.48 -3.47 -21.20
CA ARG A 41 -19.69 -3.67 -22.03
C ARG A 41 -20.23 -5.11 -22.09
N PRO A 42 -19.42 -6.19 -22.18
CA PRO A 42 -19.96 -7.54 -22.26
C PRO A 42 -20.61 -8.04 -20.97
N TYR A 43 -20.29 -7.47 -19.80
CA TYR A 43 -20.87 -7.93 -18.52
C TYR A 43 -22.25 -7.33 -18.26
N VAL A 44 -22.45 -6.04 -18.56
CA VAL A 44 -23.75 -5.38 -18.39
C VAL A 44 -24.79 -5.98 -19.35
N LEU A 45 -24.40 -6.31 -20.58
CA LEU A 45 -25.31 -6.93 -21.56
C LEU A 45 -25.61 -8.41 -21.27
N LYS A 46 -24.67 -9.17 -20.68
CA LYS A 46 -24.92 -10.56 -20.26
C LYS A 46 -25.79 -10.65 -19.01
N ALA A 47 -25.64 -9.75 -18.04
CA ALA A 47 -26.53 -9.71 -16.87
C ALA A 47 -27.98 -9.39 -17.26
N LEU A 48 -28.19 -8.54 -18.27
CA LEU A 48 -29.54 -8.19 -18.76
C LEU A 48 -30.20 -9.28 -19.62
N THR A 49 -29.46 -10.32 -20.01
CA THR A 49 -29.96 -11.39 -20.91
C THR A 49 -29.76 -12.81 -20.38
N ALA A 50 -29.20 -12.95 -19.18
CA ALA A 50 -29.05 -14.25 -18.54
C ALA A 50 -30.42 -14.77 -18.09
N GLU A 51 -30.76 -16.01 -18.49
CA GLU A 51 -31.92 -16.71 -17.96
C GLU A 51 -31.73 -16.91 -16.45
N LEU A 52 -32.61 -16.30 -15.66
CA LEU A 52 -32.63 -16.39 -14.20
C LEU A 52 -32.70 -17.86 -13.76
N LYS A 53 -31.71 -18.31 -12.99
CA LYS A 53 -31.70 -19.64 -12.38
C LYS A 53 -32.29 -19.52 -10.99
N CYS A 54 -33.60 -19.71 -10.88
CA CYS A 54 -34.28 -19.73 -9.59
C CYS A 54 -34.11 -21.07 -8.88
N GLU A 55 -33.38 -21.08 -7.77
CA GLU A 55 -33.53 -22.09 -6.72
C GLU A 55 -34.59 -21.62 -5.71
N VAL A 56 -35.67 -22.39 -5.57
CA VAL A 56 -36.83 -22.01 -4.75
C VAL A 56 -36.50 -22.15 -3.27
N MET A 57 -36.63 -21.05 -2.52
CA MET A 57 -36.38 -20.95 -1.08
C MET A 57 -37.62 -20.39 -0.39
N GLY A 58 -38.70 -21.17 -0.38
CA GLY A 58 -40.02 -20.73 0.11
C GLY A 58 -40.70 -19.78 -0.88
N ASP A 59 -41.09 -18.58 -0.43
CA ASP A 59 -41.74 -17.57 -1.27
C ASP A 59 -40.76 -16.76 -2.14
N PHE A 60 -39.45 -17.04 -2.01
CA PHE A 60 -38.37 -16.33 -2.70
C PHE A 60 -37.59 -17.28 -3.61
N CYS A 61 -37.03 -16.72 -4.68
CA CYS A 61 -36.03 -17.34 -5.55
C CYS A 61 -34.65 -16.82 -5.19
N PHE A 62 -33.69 -17.72 -5.02
CA PHE A 62 -32.27 -17.37 -4.94
C PHE A 62 -31.60 -17.61 -6.29
N ASP A 63 -30.94 -16.59 -6.82
CA ASP A 63 -30.02 -16.72 -7.95
C ASP A 63 -28.62 -16.24 -7.49
N PRO A 64 -27.56 -17.05 -7.65
CA PRO A 64 -26.20 -16.67 -7.23
C PRO A 64 -25.70 -15.34 -7.81
N GLN A 65 -26.25 -14.91 -8.95
CA GLN A 65 -25.86 -13.66 -9.61
C GLN A 65 -26.71 -12.46 -9.19
N PHE A 66 -27.96 -12.67 -8.76
CA PHE A 66 -28.92 -11.58 -8.49
C PHE A 66 -29.39 -11.51 -7.03
N GLY A 67 -29.09 -12.52 -6.22
CA GLY A 67 -29.57 -12.61 -4.84
C GLY A 67 -31.01 -13.13 -4.74
N LEU A 68 -31.71 -12.74 -3.67
CA LEU A 68 -33.08 -13.17 -3.39
C LEU A 68 -34.11 -12.24 -4.07
N TYR A 69 -35.04 -12.79 -4.84
CA TYR A 69 -36.14 -12.05 -5.46
C TYR A 69 -37.46 -12.84 -5.42
N LYS A 70 -38.61 -12.15 -5.52
CA LYS A 70 -39.93 -12.79 -5.66
C LYS A 70 -40.28 -12.96 -7.14
N LYS A 71 -40.89 -14.08 -7.51
CA LYS A 71 -41.23 -14.40 -8.92
C LYS A 71 -42.17 -13.39 -9.58
N ASP A 72 -42.99 -12.69 -8.79
CA ASP A 72 -44.08 -11.86 -9.31
C ASP A 72 -43.83 -10.33 -9.21
N ASP A 73 -42.75 -9.90 -8.54
CA ASP A 73 -42.39 -8.48 -8.40
C ASP A 73 -41.35 -8.09 -9.47
N MET A 74 -41.74 -8.15 -10.75
CA MET A 74 -40.96 -7.53 -11.83
C MET A 74 -41.28 -6.03 -11.93
N SER A 75 -40.90 -5.26 -10.92
CA SER A 75 -40.77 -3.81 -11.04
C SER A 75 -39.29 -3.45 -10.88
N PHE A 76 -38.66 -3.05 -11.98
CA PHE A 76 -37.30 -2.48 -12.01
C PHE A 76 -37.26 -1.06 -11.41
N ASP A 77 -37.87 -0.87 -10.24
CA ASP A 77 -37.69 0.33 -9.44
C ASP A 77 -36.98 -0.06 -8.17
N VAL A 78 -35.66 0.15 -8.15
CA VAL A 78 -34.88 0.09 -6.91
C VAL A 78 -35.22 1.35 -6.14
N ASP A 79 -36.30 1.28 -5.36
CA ASP A 79 -36.69 2.32 -4.42
C ASP A 79 -35.66 2.38 -3.29
N THR A 80 -34.59 3.15 -3.51
CA THR A 80 -33.49 3.38 -2.57
C THR A 80 -33.94 4.08 -1.28
N THR A 81 -35.22 4.44 -1.15
CA THR A 81 -35.74 5.13 0.04
C THR A 81 -36.31 4.19 1.11
N LYS A 82 -36.54 2.90 0.82
CA LYS A 82 -37.15 1.96 1.80
C LYS A 82 -36.16 1.12 2.60
N ALA A 83 -34.87 1.11 2.25
CA ALA A 83 -33.86 0.31 2.96
C ALA A 83 -33.38 0.91 4.31
N VAL A 84 -33.97 1.99 4.80
CA VAL A 84 -33.46 2.73 5.98
C VAL A 84 -34.25 2.49 7.28
N ASN A 85 -35.39 1.77 7.27
CA ASN A 85 -36.27 1.72 8.45
C ASN A 85 -36.65 0.33 9.00
N GLU A 86 -35.87 -0.71 8.73
CA GLU A 86 -35.96 -1.92 9.56
C GLU A 86 -34.82 -1.91 10.58
N LYS A 87 -35.20 -1.72 11.85
CA LYS A 87 -34.35 -1.93 13.01
C LYS A 87 -33.91 -3.39 13.01
N THR A 88 -32.76 -3.68 12.41
CA THR A 88 -32.05 -4.92 12.62
C THR A 88 -31.79 -5.09 14.12
N PRO A 89 -32.03 -6.26 14.72
CA PRO A 89 -31.62 -6.51 16.09
C PRO A 89 -30.12 -6.31 16.18
N SER A 90 -29.71 -5.25 16.89
CA SER A 90 -28.33 -4.93 17.18
C SER A 90 -27.70 -6.11 17.91
N ILE A 91 -26.88 -6.88 17.19
CA ILE A 91 -25.95 -7.81 17.81
C ILE A 91 -24.95 -6.90 18.53
N PRO A 92 -24.82 -6.98 19.87
CA PRO A 92 -23.87 -6.15 20.58
C PRO A 92 -22.50 -6.39 19.97
N ALA A 93 -21.89 -5.31 19.47
CA ALA A 93 -20.51 -5.35 19.03
C ALA A 93 -19.67 -5.94 20.16
N ALA A 94 -18.93 -7.02 19.88
CA ALA A 94 -18.02 -7.60 20.84
C ALA A 94 -17.13 -6.47 21.34
N THR A 95 -17.28 -6.12 22.61
CA THR A 95 -16.42 -5.16 23.27
C THR A 95 -15.01 -5.64 23.04
N SER A 96 -14.22 -4.83 22.33
CA SER A 96 -12.81 -5.07 22.17
C SER A 96 -12.25 -5.29 23.56
N ILE A 97 -11.87 -6.52 23.87
CA ILE A 97 -11.00 -6.78 25.00
C ILE A 97 -9.87 -5.79 24.83
N ASP A 98 -9.75 -4.86 25.79
CA ASP A 98 -8.66 -3.89 25.86
C ASP A 98 -7.39 -4.67 25.60
N ARG A 99 -6.85 -4.52 24.39
CA ARG A 99 -5.52 -5.02 24.05
C ARG A 99 -4.59 -4.04 24.75
N ASN A 100 -4.42 -4.23 26.05
CA ASN A 100 -3.30 -3.65 26.79
C ASN A 100 -2.07 -3.94 25.92
N MET A 101 -1.52 -2.87 25.36
CA MET A 101 -0.25 -2.84 24.69
C MET A 101 0.70 -3.71 25.50
N ILE A 102 1.10 -4.85 24.94
CA ILE A 102 2.10 -5.71 25.55
C ILE A 102 3.39 -4.88 25.54
N ASP A 103 3.76 -4.38 26.71
CA ASP A 103 4.96 -3.57 26.90
C ASP A 103 6.14 -4.55 26.90
N CYS A 104 6.80 -4.69 25.74
CA CYS A 104 7.92 -5.60 25.56
C CYS A 104 9.12 -5.11 26.37
N ASP A 105 9.22 -5.49 27.64
CA ASP A 105 10.35 -5.15 28.51
C ASP A 105 11.62 -5.91 28.04
N PRO A 106 12.70 -5.20 27.66
CA PRO A 106 13.95 -5.81 27.20
C PRO A 106 14.66 -6.69 28.26
N LYS A 107 14.22 -6.68 29.53
CA LYS A 107 14.78 -7.53 30.60
C LYS A 107 14.14 -8.92 30.69
N ASN A 108 13.00 -9.16 30.05
CA ASN A 108 12.31 -10.45 30.12
C ASN A 108 12.68 -11.34 28.92
N TYR A 109 13.44 -12.40 29.20
CA TYR A 109 14.05 -13.27 28.19
C TYR A 109 13.06 -14.20 27.46
N PHE A 110 11.82 -14.34 27.97
CA PHE A 110 10.77 -15.18 27.40
C PHE A 110 9.41 -14.48 27.42
N ASP A 111 9.19 -13.53 26.51
CA ASP A 111 7.84 -13.17 26.13
C ASP A 111 7.52 -13.84 24.79
N ILE A 112 6.57 -14.78 24.81
CA ILE A 112 6.15 -15.61 23.68
C ILE A 112 5.54 -14.74 22.57
N PHE A 113 5.04 -13.54 22.90
CA PHE A 113 4.42 -12.61 21.95
C PHE A 113 5.37 -11.53 21.41
N CYS A 114 6.44 -11.17 22.13
CA CYS A 114 7.47 -10.23 21.64
C CYS A 114 8.59 -10.95 20.88
N GLY A 115 8.23 -12.04 20.18
CA GLY A 115 9.13 -13.02 19.56
C GLY A 115 10.43 -12.40 19.10
N LYS A 116 11.53 -12.73 19.81
CA LYS A 116 12.91 -12.28 19.60
C LYS A 116 13.01 -11.16 18.57
N ALA A 117 12.68 -9.94 18.98
CA ALA A 117 13.25 -8.76 18.34
C ALA A 117 14.76 -8.81 18.61
N ARG A 118 15.47 -9.70 17.90
CA ARG A 118 16.85 -9.46 17.58
C ARG A 118 16.79 -8.08 16.95
N LYS A 119 17.33 -7.08 17.65
CA LYS A 119 17.85 -5.91 16.97
C LYS A 119 18.83 -6.49 15.96
N GLU A 120 18.34 -6.78 14.75
CA GLU A 120 19.22 -6.97 13.62
C GLU A 120 20.09 -5.74 13.65
N ALA A 121 21.41 -5.96 13.80
CA ALA A 121 22.35 -4.86 13.84
C ALA A 121 21.99 -3.96 12.68
N GLN A 122 21.58 -2.72 12.97
CA GLN A 122 21.17 -1.74 11.95
C GLN A 122 22.27 -1.74 10.91
N ALA A 123 22.04 -2.48 9.83
CA ALA A 123 22.94 -2.49 8.71
C ALA A 123 22.88 -1.05 8.22
N ASN A 124 24.05 -0.41 8.14
CA ASN A 124 24.14 1.01 7.85
C ASN A 124 23.90 1.18 6.34
N PHE A 125 22.64 1.01 5.94
CA PHE A 125 22.20 1.08 4.56
C PHE A 125 22.40 2.51 4.06
N LYS A 126 22.84 2.63 2.81
CA LYS A 126 22.99 3.94 2.18
C LYS A 126 21.62 4.49 1.74
N MET A 127 20.69 3.59 1.41
CA MET A 127 19.37 3.94 0.89
C MET A 127 18.31 2.96 1.38
N ASP A 128 17.16 3.52 1.71
CA ASP A 128 15.94 2.76 1.94
C ASP A 128 15.01 2.94 0.75
N LEU A 129 14.48 1.84 0.25
CA LEU A 129 13.55 1.79 -0.85
C LEU A 129 12.25 1.16 -0.38
N TRP A 130 11.19 1.96 -0.34
CA TRP A 130 9.87 1.56 0.12
C TRP A 130 8.95 1.39 -1.07
N ILE A 131 8.37 0.21 -1.20
CA ILE A 131 7.55 -0.17 -2.34
C ILE A 131 6.13 -0.43 -1.84
N ASP A 132 5.18 0.33 -2.36
CA ASP A 132 3.76 0.10 -2.12
C ASP A 132 3.36 -1.26 -2.68
N THR A 133 2.63 -2.03 -1.89
CA THR A 133 2.04 -3.33 -2.21
C THR A 133 0.53 -3.33 -1.97
N SER A 134 -0.09 -2.15 -1.86
CA SER A 134 -1.53 -1.96 -1.75
C SER A 134 -2.31 -2.55 -2.93
N SER A 135 -3.61 -2.76 -2.76
CA SER A 135 -4.45 -3.33 -3.82
C SER A 135 -4.52 -2.47 -5.08
N SER A 136 -4.44 -1.13 -4.96
CA SER A 136 -4.53 -0.18 -6.08
C SER A 136 -3.32 -0.27 -7.02
N MET A 137 -2.17 -0.73 -6.52
CA MET A 137 -1.00 -1.05 -7.35
C MET A 137 -1.26 -2.11 -8.41
N ARG A 138 -2.34 -2.91 -8.30
CA ARG A 138 -2.74 -3.89 -9.31
C ARG A 138 -3.09 -3.26 -10.66
N GLU A 139 -3.61 -2.04 -10.65
CA GLU A 139 -3.99 -1.31 -11.87
C GLU A 139 -2.79 -0.58 -12.49
N MET A 140 -1.78 -0.26 -11.68
CA MET A 140 -0.61 0.53 -12.08
C MET A 140 0.54 -0.35 -12.59
N ASP A 141 0.79 -1.47 -11.93
CA ASP A 141 1.89 -2.40 -12.21
C ASP A 141 1.35 -3.81 -12.46
N PHE A 142 0.82 -4.01 -13.68
CA PHE A 142 0.23 -5.27 -14.11
C PHE A 142 1.25 -6.41 -14.07
N SER A 143 0.87 -7.56 -13.51
CA SER A 143 1.71 -8.76 -13.57
C SER A 143 1.56 -9.43 -14.94
N ASP A 144 2.67 -9.64 -15.65
CA ASP A 144 2.69 -10.48 -16.84
C ASP A 144 2.19 -11.91 -16.54
N LYS A 145 1.87 -12.67 -17.58
CA LYS A 145 1.36 -14.06 -17.47
C LYS A 145 2.25 -14.98 -16.63
N ASP A 146 3.52 -14.64 -16.48
CA ASP A 146 4.51 -15.37 -15.68
C ASP A 146 4.53 -14.95 -14.20
N GLY A 147 3.60 -14.09 -13.76
CA GLY A 147 3.54 -13.56 -12.39
C GLY A 147 4.64 -12.54 -12.06
N SER A 148 5.28 -11.95 -13.07
CA SER A 148 6.27 -10.89 -12.90
C SER A 148 5.66 -9.50 -13.06
N CYS A 149 6.01 -8.58 -12.17
CA CYS A 149 5.64 -7.17 -12.22
C CYS A 149 6.88 -6.29 -12.48
N PHE A 150 6.71 -5.05 -12.95
CA PHE A 150 7.82 -4.15 -13.23
C PHE A 150 8.61 -3.79 -11.97
N ARG A 151 7.96 -3.69 -10.79
CA ARG A 151 8.66 -3.52 -9.50
C ARG A 151 9.68 -4.63 -9.25
N LYS A 152 9.30 -5.90 -9.48
CA LYS A 152 10.20 -7.05 -9.33
C LYS A 152 11.35 -7.00 -10.33
N SER A 153 11.08 -6.65 -11.58
CA SER A 153 12.13 -6.51 -12.61
C SER A 153 13.10 -5.37 -12.30
N MET A 154 12.60 -4.23 -11.82
CA MET A 154 13.41 -3.11 -11.33
C MET A 154 14.31 -3.56 -10.18
N MET A 155 13.77 -4.34 -9.23
CA MET A 155 14.56 -4.84 -8.10
C MET A 155 15.64 -5.83 -8.49
N LYS A 156 15.36 -6.76 -9.42
CA LYS A 156 16.39 -7.65 -9.95
C LYS A 156 17.56 -6.87 -10.56
N ARG A 157 17.26 -5.87 -11.39
CA ARG A 157 18.30 -5.03 -12.03
C ARG A 157 19.04 -4.15 -11.01
N LEU A 158 18.34 -3.68 -9.98
CA LEU A 158 18.97 -2.88 -8.92
C LEU A 158 19.93 -3.71 -8.09
N ASP A 159 19.59 -4.95 -7.73
CA ASP A 159 20.44 -5.86 -6.94
C ASP A 159 21.78 -6.16 -7.64
N GLU A 160 21.75 -6.33 -8.98
CA GLU A 160 22.96 -6.53 -9.81
C GLU A 160 23.95 -5.36 -9.71
N SER A 161 23.43 -4.13 -9.64
CA SER A 161 24.25 -2.92 -9.59
C SER A 161 24.55 -2.45 -8.15
N CYS A 162 23.66 -2.77 -7.22
CA CYS A 162 23.66 -2.31 -5.86
C CYS A 162 23.10 -3.41 -4.91
N PRO A 163 23.98 -4.24 -4.34
CA PRO A 163 23.56 -5.43 -3.60
C PRO A 163 22.64 -5.13 -2.41
N PHE A 164 21.54 -5.87 -2.35
CA PHE A 164 20.58 -5.84 -1.26
C PHE A 164 21.22 -6.35 0.04
N ASN A 165 20.67 -5.90 1.17
CA ASN A 165 21.17 -6.24 2.51
C ASN A 165 22.61 -5.77 2.81
N LYS A 166 23.25 -5.01 1.90
CA LYS A 166 24.51 -4.31 2.15
C LYS A 166 24.35 -2.79 1.97
N ASN A 167 23.83 -2.36 0.84
CA ASN A 167 23.72 -0.95 0.49
C ASN A 167 22.29 -0.44 0.47
N VAL A 168 21.33 -1.31 0.15
CA VAL A 168 19.91 -0.96 0.03
C VAL A 168 19.08 -1.83 0.97
N ASN A 169 18.24 -1.16 1.75
CA ASN A 169 17.15 -1.78 2.48
C ASN A 169 15.88 -1.71 1.63
N VAL A 170 15.31 -2.85 1.26
CA VAL A 170 14.05 -2.88 0.51
C VAL A 170 12.92 -3.22 1.48
N MET A 171 11.98 -2.30 1.60
CA MET A 171 10.77 -2.47 2.40
C MET A 171 9.54 -2.44 1.50
N MET A 172 8.55 -3.23 1.91
CA MET A 172 7.22 -3.25 1.32
C MET A 172 6.27 -2.60 2.32
N TYR A 173 5.32 -1.85 1.83
CA TYR A 173 4.27 -1.32 2.69
C TYR A 173 2.88 -1.46 2.08
N ASP A 174 1.93 -1.56 2.97
CA ASP A 174 0.48 -1.54 2.72
C ASP A 174 -0.14 -0.85 3.96
N THR A 175 -0.97 -1.57 4.70
CA THR A 175 -1.32 -1.30 6.10
C THR A 175 -0.15 -1.38 7.09
N SER A 176 1.01 -1.93 6.71
CA SER A 176 2.17 -2.07 7.58
C SER A 176 3.47 -2.06 6.77
N ILE A 177 4.54 -1.52 7.32
CA ILE A 177 5.88 -1.61 6.70
C ILE A 177 6.59 -2.89 7.13
N LYS A 178 7.10 -3.65 6.16
CA LYS A 178 7.81 -4.91 6.37
C LYS A 178 9.02 -4.99 5.44
N GLN A 179 10.11 -5.59 5.88
CA GLN A 179 11.25 -5.84 5.00
C GLN A 179 10.87 -6.87 3.92
N ALA A 180 11.32 -6.64 2.69
CA ALA A 180 11.09 -7.56 1.58
C ALA A 180 11.85 -8.87 1.81
N GLY A 181 11.13 -9.95 2.12
CA GLY A 181 11.74 -11.28 2.29
C GLY A 181 12.08 -11.97 0.96
N SER A 182 11.16 -11.93 0.00
CA SER A 182 11.37 -12.44 -1.36
C SER A 182 10.94 -11.40 -2.40
N MET A 183 11.59 -11.39 -3.56
CA MET A 183 11.23 -10.46 -4.64
C MET A 183 9.83 -10.74 -5.22
N ASP A 184 9.30 -11.95 -5.05
CA ASP A 184 7.96 -12.31 -5.50
C ASP A 184 6.87 -11.59 -4.70
N ALA A 185 7.15 -11.30 -3.42
CA ALA A 185 6.21 -10.57 -2.56
C ALA A 185 5.93 -9.14 -3.05
N LEU A 186 6.85 -8.54 -3.83
CA LEU A 186 6.68 -7.20 -4.42
C LEU A 186 5.55 -7.12 -5.43
N CYS A 187 5.14 -8.26 -6.00
CA CYS A 187 4.05 -8.33 -6.97
C CYS A 187 2.72 -8.72 -6.33
N ILE A 188 2.70 -9.03 -5.03
CA ILE A 188 1.48 -9.36 -4.31
C ILE A 188 0.83 -8.04 -3.87
N ASN A 189 -0.27 -7.69 -4.53
CA ASN A 189 -1.03 -6.47 -4.24
C ASN A 189 -2.17 -6.78 -3.27
N GLN A 190 -2.11 -6.27 -2.05
CA GLN A 190 -3.09 -6.49 -0.99
C GLN A 190 -3.15 -5.34 0.00
N GLY A 191 -4.25 -5.24 0.73
CA GLY A 191 -4.43 -4.22 1.75
C GLY A 191 -4.71 -2.83 1.18
N LEU A 192 -4.93 -1.90 2.11
CA LEU A 192 -5.15 -0.49 1.83
C LEU A 192 -3.92 0.30 2.27
N ASN A 193 -3.78 1.49 1.73
CA ASN A 193 -2.76 2.43 2.14
C ASN A 193 -3.41 3.67 2.79
N ASP A 194 -2.65 4.32 3.67
CA ASP A 194 -3.04 5.51 4.40
C ASP A 194 -1.89 6.50 4.36
N SER A 195 -2.08 7.60 3.61
CA SER A 195 -1.07 8.63 3.39
C SER A 195 -0.58 9.27 4.70
N LYS A 196 -1.42 9.41 5.72
CA LYS A 196 -1.01 9.96 7.03
C LYS A 196 -0.07 9.01 7.74
N ARG A 197 -0.40 7.73 7.70
CA ARG A 197 0.47 6.70 8.29
C ARG A 197 1.79 6.58 7.54
N LEU A 198 1.79 6.76 6.23
CA LEU A 198 3.01 6.83 5.42
C LEU A 198 3.87 8.02 5.83
N ILE A 199 3.28 9.20 6.01
CA ILE A 199 3.98 10.38 6.55
C ILE A 199 4.59 10.07 7.92
N ASP A 200 3.83 9.48 8.85
CA ASP A 200 4.32 9.10 10.17
C ASP A 200 5.48 8.09 10.09
N TRP A 201 5.50 7.21 9.10
CA TRP A 201 6.63 6.30 8.88
C TRP A 201 7.85 7.06 8.35
N ILE A 202 7.67 7.96 7.38
CA ILE A 202 8.76 8.78 6.83
C ILE A 202 9.38 9.63 7.95
N GLU A 203 8.58 10.23 8.83
CA GLU A 203 9.04 11.03 9.97
C GLU A 203 9.78 10.26 11.07
N ARG A 204 9.70 8.93 11.04
CA ARG A 204 10.43 8.03 11.95
C ARG A 204 11.59 7.33 11.27
N SER A 205 11.83 7.61 9.99
CA SER A 205 12.87 6.96 9.21
C SER A 205 14.22 7.67 9.39
N ASP A 206 15.20 6.93 9.91
CA ASP A 206 16.59 7.39 10.04
C ASP A 206 17.41 7.19 8.74
N ALA A 207 16.75 6.86 7.63
CA ALA A 207 17.43 6.56 6.37
C ALA A 207 18.13 7.80 5.79
N LYS A 208 19.38 7.66 5.33
CA LYS A 208 20.09 8.77 4.67
C LYS A 208 19.38 9.23 3.40
N LYS A 209 18.95 8.26 2.58
CA LYS A 209 18.13 8.49 1.40
C LYS A 209 16.94 7.55 1.46
N LEU A 210 15.74 8.10 1.35
CA LEU A 210 14.49 7.34 1.27
C LEU A 210 13.86 7.56 -0.10
N VAL A 211 13.59 6.45 -0.80
CA VAL A 211 12.84 6.43 -2.04
C VAL A 211 11.54 5.69 -1.80
N VAL A 212 10.41 6.35 -2.02
CA VAL A 212 9.07 5.75 -1.88
C VAL A 212 8.45 5.58 -3.26
N ILE A 213 8.01 4.37 -3.58
CA ILE A 213 7.37 4.04 -4.86
C ILE A 213 5.94 3.65 -4.57
N THR A 214 4.98 4.43 -5.07
CA THR A 214 3.55 4.33 -4.77
C THR A 214 2.72 4.62 -6.00
N ASP A 215 1.43 4.32 -5.99
CA ASP A 215 0.55 4.75 -7.09
C ASP A 215 0.15 6.23 -7.00
N ILE A 216 -0.38 6.76 -8.10
CA ILE A 216 -0.87 8.14 -8.20
C ILE A 216 -2.09 8.44 -7.32
N HIS A 217 -2.80 7.43 -6.80
CA HIS A 217 -3.96 7.67 -5.93
C HIS A 217 -3.54 8.14 -4.54
N GLU A 218 -2.32 7.83 -4.12
CA GLU A 218 -1.71 8.36 -2.90
C GLU A 218 -1.26 9.82 -3.01
N PHE A 219 -1.31 10.40 -4.21
CA PHE A 219 -0.97 11.80 -4.43
C PHE A 219 -2.07 12.73 -3.93
N THR A 220 -2.07 12.96 -2.61
CA THR A 220 -2.94 13.93 -1.95
C THR A 220 -2.22 15.27 -1.77
N VAL A 221 -2.98 16.37 -1.66
CA VAL A 221 -2.41 17.71 -1.41
C VAL A 221 -1.59 17.73 -0.13
N GLU A 222 -2.11 17.11 0.94
CA GLU A 222 -1.42 16.99 2.23
C GLU A 222 -0.07 16.28 2.10
N PHE A 223 -0.01 15.18 1.34
CA PHE A 223 1.24 14.45 1.15
C PHE A 223 2.22 15.19 0.24
N ALA A 224 1.74 15.86 -0.81
CA ALA A 224 2.57 16.68 -1.68
C ALA A 224 3.20 17.85 -0.90
N ASP A 225 2.38 18.60 -0.15
CA ASP A 225 2.84 19.71 0.70
C ASP A 225 3.87 19.22 1.73
N TYR A 226 3.64 18.04 2.31
CA TYR A 226 4.60 17.41 3.22
C TYR A 226 5.94 17.12 2.53
N ILE A 227 5.94 16.46 1.37
CA ILE A 227 7.17 16.14 0.63
C ILE A 227 7.93 17.42 0.27
N GLU A 228 7.23 18.45 -0.23
CA GLU A 228 7.83 19.74 -0.58
C GLU A 228 8.41 20.46 0.64
N SER A 229 7.74 20.41 1.80
CA SER A 229 8.23 20.99 3.05
C SER A 229 9.57 20.41 3.52
N LYS A 230 9.87 19.17 3.12
CA LYS A 230 11.14 18.47 3.40
C LYS A 230 12.17 18.63 2.28
N ASN A 231 11.91 19.48 1.28
CA ASN A 231 12.69 19.58 0.04
C ASN A 231 12.81 18.22 -0.69
N GLY A 232 11.78 17.38 -0.56
CA GLY A 232 11.72 16.10 -1.23
C GLY A 232 11.46 16.24 -2.73
N LYS A 233 11.88 15.24 -3.51
CA LYS A 233 11.69 15.21 -4.96
C LYS A 233 10.46 14.37 -5.31
N ILE A 234 9.50 14.99 -5.97
CA ILE A 234 8.31 14.31 -6.50
C ILE A 234 8.56 13.92 -7.97
N ARG A 235 8.13 12.72 -8.35
CA ARG A 235 8.09 12.25 -9.74
C ARG A 235 6.75 11.60 -10.04
N GLY A 236 6.25 11.77 -11.26
CA GLY A 236 4.96 11.21 -11.66
C GLY A 236 3.77 12.17 -11.51
N ASP A 237 3.99 13.37 -10.94
CA ASP A 237 2.99 14.42 -10.75
C ASP A 237 2.68 15.18 -12.06
N LYS A 238 3.72 15.69 -12.74
CA LYS A 238 3.59 16.50 -13.96
C LYS A 238 3.57 15.64 -15.23
N GLU A 239 4.41 14.61 -15.24
CA GLU A 239 4.51 13.66 -16.35
C GLU A 239 4.15 12.27 -15.83
N PRO A 240 3.17 11.57 -16.44
CA PRO A 240 2.81 10.23 -16.04
C PRO A 240 4.02 9.30 -16.04
N LEU A 241 4.37 8.80 -14.86
CA LEU A 241 5.39 7.78 -14.68
C LEU A 241 4.71 6.42 -14.75
N VAL A 242 4.91 5.71 -15.85
CA VAL A 242 4.34 4.38 -16.03
C VAL A 242 5.31 3.34 -15.46
N ALA A 243 4.80 2.23 -14.93
CA ALA A 243 5.61 1.19 -14.27
C ALA A 243 6.81 0.70 -15.12
N ALA A 244 6.66 0.62 -16.45
CA ALA A 244 7.76 0.26 -17.34
C ALA A 244 8.98 1.20 -17.26
N LYS A 245 8.76 2.51 -17.04
CA LYS A 245 9.84 3.50 -16.91
C LYS A 245 10.67 3.32 -15.63
N LEU A 246 10.19 2.54 -14.65
CA LEU A 246 10.97 2.22 -13.46
C LEU A 246 12.31 1.55 -13.82
N LEU A 247 12.34 0.76 -14.90
CA LEU A 247 13.54 0.07 -15.36
C LEU A 247 14.63 1.04 -15.85
N ASP A 248 14.22 2.16 -16.44
CA ASP A 248 15.13 3.20 -16.92
C ASP A 248 15.72 4.01 -15.77
N MET A 249 15.02 4.05 -14.64
CA MET A 249 15.43 4.80 -13.45
C MET A 249 16.38 4.03 -12.53
N VAL A 250 16.56 2.73 -12.77
CA VAL A 250 17.46 1.87 -11.96
C VAL A 250 18.89 2.41 -11.99
N ASP A 251 19.37 2.85 -13.15
CA ASP A 251 20.75 3.30 -13.30
C ASP A 251 21.01 4.59 -12.47
N ASP A 252 20.00 5.46 -12.34
CA ASP A 252 20.07 6.65 -11.50
C ASP A 252 20.00 6.32 -10.00
N LEU A 253 19.20 5.33 -9.61
CA LEU A 253 19.20 4.81 -8.24
C LEU A 253 20.55 4.18 -7.89
N ALA A 254 21.13 3.39 -8.80
CA ALA A 254 22.40 2.71 -8.59
C ALA A 254 23.56 3.71 -8.38
N LYS A 255 23.51 4.89 -9.00
CA LYS A 255 24.47 5.98 -8.72
C LYS A 255 24.44 6.43 -7.26
N SER A 256 23.27 6.40 -6.62
CA SER A 256 23.10 6.78 -5.21
C SER A 256 23.72 5.76 -4.24
N CYS A 257 24.06 4.56 -4.72
CA CYS A 257 24.72 3.54 -3.92
C CYS A 257 26.25 3.65 -3.88
N ARG A 258 26.86 4.43 -4.77
CA ARG A 258 28.31 4.60 -4.85
C ARG A 258 28.73 5.69 -3.89
#